data_AF-A0A1I4Y3P4-F1
#
_entry.id   AF-A0A1I4Y3P4-F1
#
_cell.length_a   1.000
_cell.length_b   1.000
_cell.length_c   1.000
_cell.angle_alpha   90.00
_cell.angle_beta   90.00
_cell.angle_gamma   90.00
#
_symmetry.space_group_name_H-M   'P 1'
#
loop_
_entity.id
_entity.type
_entity.pdbx_description
1 polymer ?
#
loop_
_entity_poly.entity_id
_entity_poly.type
_entity_poly.pdbx_seq_one_letter_code
_entity_poly.pdbx_strand_id
1 'polypeptide(L)' 'PYEIAHAGGSVEYWNEEPGSAWFHRLRNHFRKLVWINPTPIERWRYTPSTDLVRELVEDRMYPLTPHGLADAMRFLAR' A
#
# COMPACT_ATOMS: atom_id res chain seq x y z
N PRO A 1 -0.88 11.65 7.17
CA PRO A 1 -0.17 10.99 6.04
C PRO A 1 0.00 11.96 4.85
N TYR A 2 0.85 12.97 5.02
CA TYR A 2 1.03 14.02 4.01
C TYR A 2 1.68 13.47 2.73
N GLU A 3 2.71 12.62 2.87
CA GLU A 3 3.41 11.95 1.75
C GLU A 3 2.47 11.20 0.78
N ILE A 4 1.36 10.67 1.29
CA ILE A 4 0.39 9.91 0.49
C ILE A 4 -0.69 10.82 -0.08
N ALA A 5 -1.19 11.76 0.71
CA ALA A 5 -2.40 12.52 0.40
C ALA A 5 -2.14 13.85 -0.33
N HIS A 6 -0.94 14.43 -0.26
CA HIS A 6 -0.67 15.78 -0.74
C HIS A 6 0.55 15.84 -1.68
N ALA A 7 0.46 16.69 -2.71
CA ALA A 7 1.62 17.15 -3.46
C ALA A 7 2.52 18.00 -2.54
N GLY A 8 3.84 17.91 -2.72
CA GLY A 8 4.84 18.50 -1.83
C GLY A 8 4.88 17.86 -0.44
N GLY A 9 4.17 16.74 -0.22
CA GLY A 9 4.11 16.05 1.06
C GLY A 9 5.32 15.16 1.35
N SER A 10 6.22 14.95 0.39
CA SER A 10 7.46 14.18 0.57
C SER A 10 8.43 14.89 1.53
N VAL A 11 9.03 14.11 2.43
CA VAL A 11 9.91 14.62 3.49
C VAL A 11 11.28 15.05 2.96
N GLU A 12 11.74 14.45 1.87
CA GLU A 12 13.09 14.67 1.34
C GLU A 12 13.13 15.62 0.13
N TYR A 13 12.07 15.65 -0.69
CA TYR A 13 12.02 16.44 -1.93
C TYR A 13 10.60 16.95 -2.21
N TRP A 14 10.48 17.99 -3.03
CA TRP A 14 9.16 18.41 -3.51
C TRP A 14 8.65 17.43 -4.58
N ASN A 15 7.57 16.69 -4.28
CA ASN A 15 6.86 15.86 -5.24
C ASN A 15 5.71 16.63 -5.89
N GLU A 16 5.65 16.68 -7.22
CA GLU A 16 4.57 17.38 -7.94
C GLU A 16 3.20 16.70 -7.77
N GLU A 17 3.17 15.39 -7.54
CA GLU A 17 1.95 14.59 -7.41
C GLU A 17 1.91 13.86 -6.06
N PRO A 18 0.73 13.71 -5.42
CA PRO A 18 0.61 12.97 -4.17
C PRO A 18 0.94 11.49 -4.34
N GLY A 19 1.41 10.82 -3.28
CA GLY A 19 1.70 9.38 -3.33
C GLY A 19 0.51 8.53 -3.79
N SER A 20 -0.72 8.91 -3.42
CA SER A 20 -1.97 8.27 -3.88
C SER A 20 -2.12 8.23 -5.41
N ALA A 21 -1.63 9.23 -6.14
CA ALA A 21 -1.64 9.23 -7.61
C ALA A 21 -0.81 8.05 -8.16
N TRP A 22 0.31 7.72 -7.53
CA TRP A 22 1.13 6.57 -7.90
C TRP A 22 0.45 5.24 -7.59
N PHE A 23 -0.25 5.13 -6.45
CA PHE A 23 -1.09 3.94 -6.17
C PHE A 23 -2.13 3.71 -7.27
N HIS A 24 -2.82 4.77 -7.71
CA HIS A 24 -3.77 4.67 -8.81
C HIS A 24 -3.10 4.27 -10.13
N ARG A 25 -1.93 4.85 -10.47
CA ARG A 25 -1.18 4.47 -11.68
C ARG A 25 -0.78 2.99 -11.66
N LEU A 26 -0.24 2.50 -10.54
CA LEU A 26 0.16 1.10 -10.40
C LEU A 26 -1.05 0.16 -10.55
N ARG A 27 -2.18 0.48 -9.92
CA ARG A 27 -3.42 -0.29 -10.07
C ARG A 27 -3.97 -0.29 -11.49
N ASN A 28 -3.89 0.84 -12.19
CA ASN A 28 -4.38 0.95 -13.56
C ASN A 28 -3.46 0.23 -14.55
N HIS A 29 -2.17 0.13 -14.23
CA HIS A 29 -1.18 -0.55 -15.06
C HIS A 29 -1.15 -2.07 -14.83
N PHE A 30 -1.15 -2.50 -13.57
CA PHE A 30 -1.06 -3.91 -13.20
C PHE A 30 -2.44 -4.48 -12.86
N ARG A 31 -2.87 -5.51 -13.61
CA ARG A 31 -4.13 -6.23 -13.34
C ARG A 31 -4.19 -6.81 -11.93
N LYS A 32 -3.05 -7.16 -11.36
CA LYS A 32 -2.92 -7.66 -9.98
C LYS A 32 -1.83 -6.91 -9.25
N LEU A 33 -2.15 -6.49 -8.05
CA LEU A 33 -1.26 -5.77 -7.14
C LEU A 33 -1.58 -6.23 -5.73
N VAL A 34 -0.53 -6.37 -4.92
CA VAL A 34 -0.60 -6.68 -3.49
C VAL A 34 0.36 -5.77 -2.73
N TRP A 35 0.06 -5.49 -1.46
CA TRP A 35 0.96 -4.77 -0.55
C TRP A 35 1.43 -5.70 0.56
N ILE A 36 2.74 -5.75 0.80
CA ILE A 36 3.30 -6.49 1.93
C ILE A 36 3.55 -5.52 3.07
N ASN A 37 2.92 -5.77 4.22
CA ASN A 37 3.05 -4.91 5.40
C ASN A 37 3.87 -5.61 6.49
N PRO A 38 5.02 -5.03 6.90
CA PRO A 38 5.85 -5.59 7.97
C PRO A 38 5.28 -5.37 9.37
N THR A 39 4.31 -4.47 9.52
CA THR A 39 3.65 -4.20 10.80
C THR A 39 2.77 -5.40 11.20
N PRO A 40 2.75 -5.83 12.48
CA PRO A 40 1.81 -6.85 12.95
C PRO A 40 0.35 -6.47 12.63
N ILE A 41 -0.47 -7.44 12.22
CA ILE A 41 -1.85 -7.22 11.72
C ILE A 41 -2.69 -6.48 12.75
N GLU A 42 -2.51 -6.80 14.04
CA GLU A 42 -3.24 -6.22 15.16
C GLU A 42 -3.04 -4.70 15.23
N ARG A 43 -1.94 -4.19 14.67
CA ARG A 43 -1.59 -2.77 14.65
C ARG A 43 -1.92 -2.07 13.34
N TRP A 44 -2.48 -2.75 12.34
CA TRP A 44 -2.77 -2.10 11.05
C TRP A 44 -3.77 -0.95 11.16
N ARG A 45 -4.66 -1.00 12.14
CA ARG A 45 -5.66 0.06 12.43
C ARG A 45 -5.12 1.19 13.29
N TYR A 46 -3.84 1.14 13.68
CA TYR A 46 -3.28 2.06 14.68
C TYR A 46 -2.68 3.31 14.03
N THR A 47 -2.35 3.25 12.74
CA THR A 47 -1.81 4.40 12.01
C THR A 47 -2.70 4.77 10.82
N PRO A 48 -3.11 6.05 10.69
CA PRO A 48 -3.94 6.50 9.56
C PRO A 48 -3.30 6.25 8.19
N SER A 49 -1.97 6.25 8.10
CA SER A 49 -1.26 5.91 6.86
C SER A 49 -1.48 4.44 6.45
N THR A 50 -1.47 3.51 7.40
CA THR A 50 -1.71 2.08 7.10
C THR A 50 -3.14 1.85 6.64
N ASP A 51 -4.11 2.49 7.28
CA ASP A 51 -5.51 2.42 6.85
C ASP A 51 -5.70 3.00 5.44
N LEU A 52 -5.10 4.15 5.14
CA LEU A 52 -5.15 4.76 3.81
C LEU A 52 -4.48 3.87 2.75
N VAL A 53 -3.32 3.29 3.03
CA VAL A 53 -2.66 2.34 2.11
C VAL A 53 -3.55 1.12 1.87
N ARG A 54 -4.19 0.58 2.92
CA ARG A 54 -5.11 -0.56 2.82
C ARG A 54 -6.27 -0.26 1.86
N GLU A 55 -6.87 0.92 1.96
CA GLU A 55 -7.92 1.37 1.03
C GLU A 55 -7.38 1.52 -0.40
N LEU A 56 -6.22 2.16 -0.57
CA LEU A 56 -5.60 2.35 -1.88
C LEU A 56 -5.27 1.04 -2.59
N VAL A 57 -5.00 -0.04 -1.84
CA VAL A 57 -4.74 -1.38 -2.40
C VAL A 57 -5.95 -2.31 -2.37
N GLU A 58 -7.16 -1.79 -2.11
CA GLU A 58 -8.43 -2.55 -2.09
C GLU A 58 -8.39 -3.77 -1.15
N ASP A 59 -7.89 -3.58 0.07
CA ASP A 59 -7.72 -4.64 1.07
C ASP A 59 -6.79 -5.79 0.65
N ARG A 60 -6.02 -5.64 -0.45
CA ARG A 60 -5.00 -6.62 -0.90
C ARG A 60 -3.68 -6.44 -0.17
N MET A 61 -3.77 -6.36 1.16
CA MET A 61 -2.63 -6.19 2.06
C MET A 61 -2.36 -7.48 2.83
N TYR A 62 -1.10 -7.92 2.83
CA TYR A 62 -0.67 -9.19 3.41
C TYR A 62 0.47 -8.97 4.41
N PRO A 63 0.54 -9.73 5.51
CA PRO A 63 1.61 -9.58 6.49
C PRO A 63 2.95 -10.10 5.96
N LEU A 64 4.05 -9.53 6.41
CA LEU A 64 5.41 -10.04 6.15
C LEU A 64 5.70 -11.29 7.00
N THR A 65 5.03 -12.39 6.68
CA THR A 65 5.29 -13.73 7.25
C THR A 65 5.36 -14.75 6.12
N PRO A 66 5.98 -15.92 6.31
CA PRO A 66 5.98 -16.97 5.29
C PRO A 66 4.57 -17.33 4.79
N HIS A 67 3.57 -17.35 5.68
CA HIS A 67 2.18 -17.60 5.32
C HIS A 67 1.56 -16.44 4.51
N GLY A 68 1.75 -15.20 4.96
CA GLY A 68 1.25 -14.02 4.25
C GLY A 68 1.85 -13.85 2.86
N LEU A 69 3.14 -14.14 2.71
CA LEU A 69 3.81 -14.16 1.40
C LEU A 69 3.25 -15.25 0.49
N ALA A 70 3.00 -16.45 1.03
CA ALA A 70 2.38 -17.53 0.27
C ALA A 70 0.96 -17.16 -0.19
N ASP A 71 0.16 -16.50 0.65
CA ASP A 71 -1.17 -15.99 0.27
C ASP A 71 -1.11 -14.90 -0.81
N ALA A 72 -0.18 -13.96 -0.67
CA ALA A 72 0.04 -12.93 -1.67
C ALA A 72 0.42 -13.54 -3.03
N MET A 73 1.34 -14.51 -3.04
CA MET A 73 1.73 -15.24 -4.25
C MET A 73 0.57 -16.01 -4.86
N ARG A 74 -0.25 -16.68 -4.04
CA ARG A 74 -1.46 -17.38 -4.50
C ARG A 74 -2.43 -16.43 -5.21
N PHE A 75 -2.65 -15.22 -4.68
CA PHE A 75 -3.48 -14.21 -5.32
C PHE A 75 -2.88 -13.77 -6.67
N LEU A 76 -1.58 -13.48 -6.69
CA LEU A 76 -0.88 -13.04 -7.90
C LEU A 76 -0.88 -14.11 -9.02
N ALA A 77 -0.77 -15.38 -8.66
CA ALA A 77 -0.71 -16.50 -9.61
C ALA A 77 -2.06 -16.90 -10.25
N ARG A 78 -3.19 -16.33 -9.79
CA ARG A 78 -4.53 -16.58 -10.39
C ARG A 78 -4.74 -15.82 -11.68
#